data_AF-A0A5N8VSG3-F1
#
_entry.id   AF-A0A5N8VSG3-F1
#
_cell.length_a   1.000
_cell.length_b   1.000
_cell.length_c   1.000
_cell.angle_alpha   90.00
_cell.angle_beta   90.00
_cell.angle_gamma   90.00
#
_symmetry.space_group_name_H-M   'P 1'
#
loop_
_entity.id
_entity.type
_entity.pdbx_description
1 polymer ?
#
loop_
_entity_poly.entity_id
_entity_poly.type
_entity_poly.pdbx_seq_one_letter_code
_entity_poly.pdbx_strand_id
1 'polypeptide(L)' 'LLLAADLPAFRPARNRLTHPQGRVQLRFGRDGLWYAYESDPGADDWWPRGTPDLDPVGALTGLGGGDEL' A
#
# COMPACT_ATOMS: atom_id res chain seq x y z
N LEU A 1 -21.59 5.29 -12.11
CA LEU A 1 -20.93 4.68 -10.93
C LEU A 1 -21.75 3.47 -10.51
N LEU A 2 -21.13 2.35 -10.08
CA LEU A 2 -21.85 1.13 -9.70
C LEU A 2 -22.96 1.36 -8.67
N LEU A 3 -22.72 2.29 -7.72
CA LEU A 3 -23.71 2.73 -6.73
C LEU A 3 -24.94 3.41 -7.34
N ALA A 4 -24.78 4.15 -8.44
CA ALA A 4 -25.90 4.79 -9.15
C ALA A 4 -26.75 3.77 -9.94
N ALA A 5 -26.32 2.51 -9.99
CA ALA A 5 -27.02 1.39 -10.60
C ALA A 5 -27.49 0.37 -9.54
N ASP A 6 -27.59 0.77 -8.27
CA ASP A 6 -27.97 -0.07 -7.11
C ASP A 6 -27.09 -1.33 -6.93
N LEU A 7 -25.87 -1.32 -7.46
CA LEU A 7 -24.89 -2.38 -7.26
C LEU A 7 -24.03 -2.07 -6.02
N PRO A 8 -23.48 -3.09 -5.35
CA PRO A 8 -22.53 -2.89 -4.25
C PRO A 8 -21.39 -1.96 -4.66
N ALA A 9 -20.90 -1.16 -3.70
CA ALA A 9 -19.70 -0.37 -3.89
C ALA A 9 -18.56 -1.27 -4.41
N PHE A 10 -17.77 -0.73 -5.35
CA PHE A 10 -16.58 -1.42 -5.83
C PHE A 10 -15.67 -1.78 -4.65
N ARG A 11 -15.31 -3.06 -4.54
CA ARG A 11 -14.35 -3.55 -3.55
C ARG A 11 -13.14 -4.09 -4.30
N PRO A 12 -12.03 -3.34 -4.35
CA PRO A 12 -10.85 -3.84 -5.00
C PRO A 12 -10.35 -5.10 -4.25
N ALA A 13 -10.00 -6.12 -5.04
CA ALA A 13 -9.54 -7.41 -4.56
C ALA A 13 -8.03 -7.53 -4.75
N ARG A 14 -7.34 -8.21 -3.82
CA ARG A 14 -5.86 -8.30 -3.78
C ARG A 14 -5.19 -6.91 -3.78
N ASN A 15 -5.60 -6.07 -2.83
CA ASN A 15 -5.14 -4.69 -2.64
C ASN A 15 -3.72 -4.57 -2.07
N ARG A 16 -2.82 -5.46 -2.49
CA ARG A 16 -1.51 -5.64 -1.90
C ARG A 16 -0.50 -5.77 -3.03
N LEU A 17 0.44 -4.84 -3.10
CA LEU A 17 1.54 -4.84 -4.05
C LEU A 17 2.82 -5.07 -3.26
N THR A 18 3.43 -6.24 -3.40
CA THR A 18 4.69 -6.57 -2.71
C THR A 18 5.83 -6.38 -3.69
N HIS A 19 6.87 -5.66 -3.29
CA HIS A 19 8.08 -5.52 -4.07
C HIS A 19 8.76 -6.89 -4.26
N PRO A 20 9.39 -7.20 -5.41
CA PRO A 20 9.95 -8.54 -5.68
C PRO A 20 10.98 -9.01 -4.63
N GLN A 21 11.72 -8.08 -4.03
CA GLN A 21 12.71 -8.34 -2.98
C GLN A 21 12.06 -8.59 -1.60
N GLY A 22 10.74 -8.48 -1.49
CA GLY A 22 9.98 -8.88 -0.31
C GLY A 22 10.09 -7.99 0.92
N ARG A 23 10.74 -6.82 0.81
CA ARG A 23 10.98 -5.89 1.95
C ARG A 23 9.97 -4.74 2.06
N VAL A 24 9.25 -4.46 0.98
CA VAL A 24 8.32 -3.33 0.88
C VAL A 24 7.00 -3.79 0.28
N GLN A 25 5.90 -3.25 0.81
CA GLN A 25 4.55 -3.57 0.36
C GLN A 25 3.62 -2.37 0.45
N LEU A 26 2.81 -2.15 -0.56
CA LEU A 26 1.71 -1.18 -0.55
C LEU A 26 0.39 -1.90 -0.32
N ARG A 27 -0.48 -1.30 0.52
CA ARG A 27 -1.84 -1.79 0.77
C ARG A 27 -2.86 -0.69 0.52
N PHE A 28 -3.85 -0.93 -0.33
CA PHE A 28 -4.92 0.03 -0.58
C PHE A 28 -6.04 -0.11 0.46
N GLY A 29 -6.25 0.96 1.22
CA GLY A 29 -7.23 1.06 2.29
C GLY A 29 -8.65 1.29 1.78
N ARG A 30 -9.63 1.17 2.70
CA ARG A 30 -11.05 1.41 2.42
C ARG A 30 -11.39 2.91 2.32
N ASP A 31 -10.51 3.73 2.86
CA ASP A 31 -10.53 5.19 2.85
C ASP A 31 -9.97 5.79 1.55
N GLY A 32 -9.48 4.95 0.63
CA GLY A 32 -8.90 5.40 -0.63
C GLY A 32 -7.43 5.80 -0.52
N LEU A 33 -6.76 5.51 0.60
CA LEU A 33 -5.34 5.79 0.79
C LEU A 33 -4.49 4.54 0.58
N TRP A 34 -3.28 4.75 0.07
CA TRP A 34 -2.21 3.76 0.02
C TRP A 34 -1.38 3.85 1.29
N TYR A 35 -1.20 2.68 1.91
CA TYR A 35 -0.40 2.51 3.11
C TYR A 35 0.85 1.73 2.75
N ALA A 36 2.00 2.27 3.10
CA ALA A 36 3.26 1.60 2.91
C ALA A 36 3.64 0.76 4.15
N TYR A 37 4.23 -0.40 3.89
CA TYR A 37 4.67 -1.34 4.90
C TYR A 37 6.08 -1.80 4.57
N GLU A 38 6.86 -2.02 5.62
CA GLU A 38 8.17 -2.65 5.55
C GLU A 38 8.15 -4.00 6.28
N SER A 39 9.04 -4.89 5.88
CA SER A 39 9.35 -6.14 6.57
C SER A 39 10.85 -6.33 6.66
N ASP A 40 11.28 -7.11 7.65
CA ASP A 40 12.65 -7.62 7.67
C ASP A 40 12.85 -8.63 6.53
N PRO A 41 14.08 -8.75 5.97
CA PRO A 41 14.36 -9.72 4.92
C PRO A 41 13.98 -11.16 5.33
N GLY A 42 13.07 -11.78 4.60
CA GLY A 42 12.61 -13.15 4.86
C GLY A 42 11.61 -13.28 6.02
N ALA A 43 11.16 -12.17 6.60
CA ALA A 43 10.12 -12.16 7.61
C ALA A 43 8.72 -12.01 6.98
N ASP A 44 7.73 -12.65 7.60
CA ASP A 44 6.32 -12.50 7.24
C ASP A 44 5.63 -11.34 7.97
N ASP A 45 6.33 -10.71 8.91
CA ASP A 45 5.84 -9.57 9.67
C ASP A 45 5.97 -8.26 8.89
N TRP A 46 4.92 -7.44 8.95
CA TRP A 46 4.83 -6.18 8.21
C TRP A 46 4.40 -5.04 9.12
N TRP A 47 5.22 -4.01 9.23
CA TRP A 47 4.94 -2.81 10.02
C TRP A 47 4.52 -1.65 9.10
N PRO A 48 3.47 -0.88 9.43
CA PRO A 48 3.11 0.30 8.67
C PRO A 48 4.18 1.38 8.84
N ARG A 49 4.50 2.08 7.74
CA ARG A 49 5.58 3.06 7.66
C ARG A 49 5.16 4.22 6.74
N GLY A 50 5.79 5.37 6.95
CA GLY A 50 5.52 6.59 6.17
C GLY A 50 4.12 7.16 6.40
N THR A 51 3.80 8.19 5.63
CA THR A 51 2.47 8.83 5.61
C THR A 51 1.61 8.19 4.53
N PRO A 52 0.36 7.76 4.83
CA PRO A 52 -0.55 7.29 3.80
C PRO A 52 -0.86 8.37 2.76
N ASP A 53 -0.95 8.00 1.49
CA ASP A 53 -1.13 8.93 0.37
C ASP A 53 -2.20 8.43 -0.62
N LEU A 54 -2.84 9.34 -1.35
CA LEU A 54 -3.73 9.00 -2.46
C LEU A 54 -2.94 8.43 -3.65
N ASP A 55 -1.70 8.87 -3.83
CA ASP A 55 -0.76 8.37 -4.85
C ASP A 55 0.10 7.24 -4.27
N PRO A 56 0.09 6.02 -4.85
CA PRO A 56 0.95 4.94 -4.40
C PRO A 56 2.45 5.29 -4.46
N VAL A 57 2.87 6.18 -5.36
CA VAL A 57 4.26 6.67 -5.42
C VAL A 57 4.56 7.55 -4.21
N GLY A 58 3.66 8.48 -3.86
CA GLY A 58 3.79 9.33 -2.67
C GLY A 58 3.89 8.51 -1.38
N ALA A 59 3.02 7.51 -1.21
CA ALA A 59 3.04 6.60 -0.08
C ALA A 59 4.38 5.82 0.03
N LEU A 60 4.95 5.43 -1.12
CA LEU A 60 6.22 4.71 -1.19
C LEU A 60 7.41 5.63 -0.90
N THR A 61 7.46 6.83 -1.48
CA THR A 61 8.53 7.81 -1.25
C THR A 61 8.55 8.29 0.21
N GLY A 62 7.39 8.34 0.88
CA GLY A 62 7.25 8.66 2.30
C GLY A 62 7.88 7.64 3.27
N LEU A 63 8.28 6.45 2.80
CA LEU A 63 9.11 5.51 3.58
C LEU A 63 10.52 6.05 3.85
N GLY A 64 10.94 7.09 3.12
CA GLY A 64 12.32 7.55 3.04
C GLY A 64 13.05 6.78 1.95
N GLY A 65 13.79 7.49 1.11
CA GLY A 65 14.74 6.90 0.18
C GLY A 65 15.83 6.12 0.92
N GLY A 66 15.55 4.88 1.31
CA GLY A 66 16.50 3.92 1.87
C GLY A 66 17.43 3.33 0.81
N ASP A 67 17.90 4.17 -0.12
CA ASP A 67 18.99 3.87 -1.06
C ASP A 67 20.02 5.01 -1.12
N GLU A 68 20.08 5.85 -0.07
CA GLU A 68 21.22 6.75 0.18
C GLU A 68 21.59 6.70 1.66
N LEU A 69 22.48 5.75 2.00
CA LEU A 69 23.69 5.79 2.86
C LEU A 69 24.18 4.35 3.11
#